data_AF-A0A2N3E3L2-F1
#
_entry.id   AF-A0A2N3E3L2-F1
#
_cell.length_a   1.000
_cell.length_b   1.000
_cell.length_c   1.000
_cell.angle_alpha   90.00
_cell.angle_beta   90.00
_cell.angle_gamma   90.00
#
_symmetry.space_group_name_H-M   'P 1'
#
loop_
_entity.id
_entity.type
_entity.pdbx_description
1 polymer ?
#
loop_
_entity_poly.entity_id
_entity_poly.type
_entity_poly.pdbx_seq_one_letter_code
_entity_poly.pdbx_strand_id
1 'polypeptide(L)'
;MVWRGVMTVRQGGGPGGERPVWVQPLMEWPTLEKVRARLDGPTDHVPCEIGGIALSNAGRQLLACWLEARGSNAMPCADDVNPRALVELMPYIRYLSWESEEKLVIRIFGSALAEGAGADLTGCDIFSPGHAEVEIDRARLKMLHAQPCGLLMIRDVHDRGGKTYPCEFMTLPVAPGADGKKRIIGTVVPAARMQCWDAEVDLDRIFALRRAVYFDTGAGTPEPVPGLEV
;
A
#
# COMPACT_ATOMS: atom_id res chain seq x y z
N MET A 1 5.48 -26.61 26.65
CA MET A 1 5.84 -25.27 27.14
C MET A 1 5.31 -24.28 26.12
N VAL A 2 4.15 -23.68 26.40
CA VAL A 2 3.37 -22.90 25.43
C VAL A 2 3.62 -21.43 25.70
N TRP A 3 4.34 -20.76 24.81
CA TRP A 3 4.52 -19.30 24.86
C TRP A 3 3.41 -18.65 24.04
N ARG A 4 2.38 -18.12 24.73
CA ARG A 4 1.42 -17.16 24.18
C ARG A 4 2.09 -15.78 24.14
N GLY A 5 2.67 -15.42 23.00
CA GLY A 5 3.06 -14.04 22.71
C GLY A 5 1.84 -13.26 22.23
N VAL A 6 1.07 -12.70 23.16
CA VAL A 6 0.05 -11.69 22.86
C VAL A 6 0.77 -10.48 22.29
N MET A 7 0.34 -9.98 21.13
CA MET A 7 0.74 -8.67 20.63
C MET A 7 0.41 -7.63 21.69
N THR A 8 1.41 -7.13 22.42
CA THR A 8 1.22 -6.00 23.29
C THR A 8 1.16 -4.75 22.43
N VAL A 9 -0.04 -4.46 21.92
CA VAL A 9 -0.42 -3.13 21.47
C VAL A 9 -0.09 -2.18 22.63
N ARG A 10 0.71 -1.14 22.39
CA ARG A 10 0.83 -0.04 23.35
C ARG A 10 -0.57 0.56 23.52
N GLN A 11 -1.27 0.15 24.58
CA GLN A 11 -2.51 0.79 25.02
C GLN A 11 -2.17 2.20 25.51
N GLY A 12 -2.27 3.16 24.61
CA GLY A 12 -2.41 4.57 24.93
C GLY A 12 -3.78 5.03 24.44
N GLY A 13 -4.84 4.69 25.18
CA GLY A 13 -6.19 5.14 24.90
C GLY A 13 -7.22 4.28 25.62
N GLY A 14 -7.83 4.81 26.69
CA GLY A 14 -8.94 4.15 27.37
C GLY A 14 -10.17 3.98 26.44
N PRO A 15 -11.10 3.07 26.77
CA PRO A 15 -12.33 2.90 26.01
C PRO A 15 -13.19 4.15 26.23
N GLY A 16 -13.17 5.07 25.27
CA GLY A 16 -13.91 6.34 25.34
C GLY A 16 -13.09 7.61 25.07
N GLY A 17 -11.81 7.50 24.68
CA GLY A 17 -11.08 8.67 24.17
C GLY A 17 -11.55 9.03 22.76
N GLU A 18 -12.13 10.22 22.59
CA GLU A 18 -12.45 10.78 21.27
C GLU A 18 -11.23 10.69 20.36
N ARG A 19 -11.38 10.00 19.23
CA ARG A 19 -10.36 10.00 18.18
C ARG A 19 -10.17 11.45 17.72
N PRO A 20 -8.93 11.91 17.49
CA PRO A 20 -8.72 13.22 16.89
C PRO A 20 -9.42 13.30 15.52
N VAL A 21 -10.50 14.07 15.45
CA VAL A 21 -11.46 14.15 14.32
C VAL A 21 -10.85 14.68 13.02
N TRP A 22 -9.60 15.16 13.04
CA TRP A 22 -8.99 15.87 11.90
C TRP A 22 -8.37 14.95 10.82
N VAL A 23 -8.31 13.63 11.03
CA VAL A 23 -7.74 12.66 10.06
C VAL A 23 -8.85 11.92 9.28
N GLN A 24 -10.01 11.70 9.90
CA GLN A 24 -11.19 11.02 9.32
C GLN A 24 -11.59 11.47 7.90
N PRO A 25 -11.55 12.78 7.56
CA PRO A 25 -11.92 13.25 6.22
C PRO A 25 -10.97 12.80 5.09
N LEU A 26 -9.79 12.28 5.43
CA LEU A 26 -8.78 11.90 4.43
C LEU A 26 -9.15 10.61 3.70
N MET A 27 -9.83 9.67 4.37
CA MET A 27 -10.30 8.44 3.72
C MET A 27 -11.63 8.64 2.98
N GLU A 28 -12.22 9.83 3.05
CA GLU A 28 -13.43 10.16 2.30
C GLU A 28 -13.13 10.41 0.82
N TRP A 29 -14.06 9.95 -0.03
CA TRP A 29 -13.91 10.01 -1.47
C TRP A 29 -13.63 11.42 -2.04
N PRO A 30 -14.29 12.50 -1.58
CA PRO A 30 -14.02 13.85 -2.09
C PRO A 30 -12.59 14.34 -1.86
N THR A 31 -11.91 13.83 -0.83
CA THR A 31 -10.51 14.16 -0.54
C THR A 31 -9.58 13.33 -1.43
N LEU A 32 -9.85 12.02 -1.54
CA LEU A 32 -9.09 11.12 -2.41
C LEU A 32 -9.13 11.53 -3.89
N GLU A 33 -10.26 12.04 -4.38
CA GLU A 33 -10.38 12.54 -5.77
C GLU A 33 -9.57 13.81 -6.04
N LYS A 34 -9.19 14.55 -4.99
CA LYS A 34 -8.51 15.85 -5.13
C LYS A 34 -7.02 15.80 -4.84
N VAL A 35 -6.53 14.72 -4.24
CA VAL A 35 -5.11 14.57 -3.91
C VAL A 35 -4.23 14.73 -5.16
N ARG A 36 -3.14 15.49 -5.04
CA ARG A 36 -2.21 15.70 -6.14
C ARG A 36 -0.77 15.46 -5.71
N ALA A 37 -0.05 14.71 -6.54
CA ALA A 37 1.39 14.74 -6.54
C ALA A 37 1.89 16.10 -7.07
N ARG A 38 3.03 16.56 -6.56
CA ARG A 38 3.76 17.68 -7.16
C ARG A 38 4.72 17.11 -8.20
N LEU A 39 4.27 17.12 -9.44
CA LEU A 39 4.98 16.61 -10.61
C LEU A 39 5.44 17.79 -11.47
N ASP A 40 6.54 17.59 -12.19
CA ASP A 40 7.01 18.54 -13.19
C ASP A 40 6.17 18.46 -14.48
N GLY A 41 5.59 17.28 -14.78
CA GLY A 41 4.78 17.02 -15.97
C GLY A 41 3.29 16.68 -15.71
N PRO A 42 2.45 16.61 -16.76
CA PRO A 42 1.06 16.19 -16.65
C PRO A 42 0.92 14.69 -16.39
N THR A 43 -0.18 14.27 -15.76
CA THR A 43 -0.49 12.87 -15.45
C THR A 43 -1.21 12.12 -16.58
N ASP A 44 -1.36 12.72 -17.76
CA ASP A 44 -2.16 12.19 -18.88
C ASP A 44 -1.61 10.86 -19.42
N HIS A 45 -0.31 10.62 -19.24
CA HIS A 45 0.36 9.38 -19.62
C HIS A 45 0.04 8.21 -18.68
N VAL A 46 -0.56 8.48 -17.51
CA VAL A 46 -0.93 7.46 -16.54
C VAL A 46 -2.33 6.94 -16.86
N PRO A 47 -2.49 5.62 -17.08
CA PRO A 47 -3.78 5.04 -17.45
C PRO A 47 -4.82 5.26 -16.34
N CYS A 48 -6.09 5.23 -16.72
CA CYS A 48 -7.20 5.23 -15.77
C CYS A 48 -7.60 3.82 -15.31
N GLU A 49 -7.11 2.78 -16.00
CA GLU A 49 -7.42 1.38 -15.74
C GLU A 49 -6.17 0.52 -16.01
N ILE A 50 -5.94 -0.48 -15.17
CA ILE A 50 -4.89 -1.47 -15.36
C ILE A 50 -5.49 -2.86 -15.18
N GLY A 51 -5.35 -3.72 -16.20
CA GLY A 51 -5.83 -5.09 -16.14
C GLY A 51 -7.31 -5.21 -15.81
N GLY A 52 -8.16 -4.30 -16.31
CA GLY A 52 -9.59 -4.27 -16.00
C GLY A 52 -9.95 -3.70 -14.62
N ILE A 53 -8.99 -3.11 -13.90
CA ILE A 53 -9.21 -2.48 -12.59
C ILE A 53 -9.08 -0.96 -12.76
N ALA A 54 -10.17 -0.23 -12.53
CA ALA A 54 -10.15 1.23 -12.52
C ALA A 54 -9.27 1.73 -11.37
N LEU A 55 -8.37 2.66 -11.68
CA LEU A 55 -7.47 3.25 -10.69
C LEU A 55 -8.14 4.39 -9.94
N SER A 56 -7.94 4.40 -8.62
CA SER A 56 -8.16 5.56 -7.78
C SER A 56 -7.28 6.74 -8.23
N ASN A 57 -7.71 7.98 -7.95
CA ASN A 57 -6.85 9.13 -8.22
C ASN A 57 -5.52 9.04 -7.44
N ALA A 58 -5.54 8.63 -6.18
CA ALA A 58 -4.32 8.45 -5.37
C ALA A 58 -3.34 7.44 -6.02
N GLY A 59 -3.84 6.31 -6.51
CA GLY A 59 -3.04 5.31 -7.24
C GLY A 59 -2.44 5.87 -8.52
N ARG A 60 -3.21 6.64 -9.30
CA ARG A 60 -2.71 7.31 -10.51
C ARG A 60 -1.62 8.33 -10.19
N GLN A 61 -1.81 9.15 -9.16
CA GLN A 61 -0.85 10.16 -8.75
C GLN A 61 0.45 9.53 -8.24
N LEU A 62 0.37 8.43 -7.46
CA LEU A 62 1.56 7.69 -7.04
C LEU A 62 2.31 7.10 -8.25
N LEU A 63 1.59 6.48 -9.19
CA LEU A 63 2.20 5.91 -10.39
C LEU A 63 2.89 7.00 -11.23
N ALA A 64 2.27 8.17 -11.38
CA ALA A 64 2.90 9.31 -12.06
C ALA A 64 4.20 9.75 -11.37
N CYS A 65 4.18 9.92 -10.04
CA CYS A 65 5.38 10.24 -9.25
C CYS A 65 6.49 9.22 -9.47
N TRP A 66 6.13 7.93 -9.47
CA TRP A 66 7.09 6.86 -9.62
C TRP A 66 7.71 6.83 -11.02
N LEU A 67 6.89 7.06 -12.06
CA LEU A 67 7.35 7.15 -13.45
C LEU A 67 8.25 8.38 -13.68
N GLU A 68 7.96 9.51 -13.05
CA GLU A 68 8.82 10.70 -13.09
C GLU A 68 10.15 10.43 -12.36
N ALA A 69 10.09 9.89 -11.14
CA ALA A 69 11.26 9.60 -10.32
C ALA A 69 12.22 8.61 -10.99
N ARG A 70 11.71 7.57 -11.66
CA ARG A 70 12.58 6.58 -12.31
C ARG A 70 13.33 7.15 -13.53
N GLY A 71 12.79 8.20 -14.17
CA GLY A 71 13.25 8.67 -15.47
C GLY A 71 13.31 7.53 -16.50
N SER A 72 14.50 7.27 -17.02
CA SER A 72 14.77 6.19 -17.98
C SER A 72 15.17 4.85 -17.35
N ASN A 73 15.29 4.78 -16.02
CA ASN A 73 15.65 3.55 -15.31
C ASN A 73 14.47 2.58 -15.22
N ALA A 74 14.76 1.29 -14.99
CA ALA A 74 13.73 0.27 -14.82
C ALA A 74 12.84 0.53 -13.58
N MET A 75 13.40 1.12 -12.52
CA MET A 75 12.71 1.59 -11.31
C MET A 75 13.55 2.73 -10.68
N PRO A 76 12.96 3.63 -9.87
CA PRO A 76 13.72 4.65 -9.17
C PRO A 76 14.60 4.03 -8.09
N CYS A 77 15.77 4.61 -7.82
CA CYS A 77 16.52 4.31 -6.61
C CYS A 77 15.91 5.04 -5.41
N ALA A 78 16.33 4.68 -4.20
CA ALA A 78 15.78 5.28 -2.99
C ALA A 78 15.98 6.82 -2.93
N ASP A 79 17.07 7.33 -3.51
CA ASP A 79 17.40 8.75 -3.52
C ASP A 79 16.59 9.53 -4.58
N ASP A 80 16.04 8.86 -5.60
CA ASP A 80 15.18 9.47 -6.61
C ASP A 80 13.75 9.71 -6.06
N VAL A 81 13.34 8.97 -5.02
CA VAL A 81 12.01 9.11 -4.41
C VAL A 81 11.97 10.38 -3.58
N ASN A 82 11.48 11.47 -4.16
CA ASN A 82 11.36 12.77 -3.51
C ASN A 82 10.09 12.85 -2.62
N PRO A 83 10.20 12.89 -1.27
CA PRO A 83 9.03 12.99 -0.40
C PRO A 83 8.22 14.28 -0.60
N ARG A 84 8.85 15.36 -1.11
CA ARG A 84 8.18 16.63 -1.39
C ARG A 84 7.22 16.54 -2.57
N ALA A 85 7.44 15.59 -3.49
CA ALA A 85 6.51 15.30 -4.57
C ALA A 85 5.23 14.61 -4.06
N LEU A 86 5.33 13.93 -2.92
CA LEU A 86 4.29 13.07 -2.36
C LEU A 86 3.48 13.71 -1.21
N VAL A 87 3.65 15.01 -0.91
CA VAL A 87 3.11 15.62 0.31
C VAL A 87 1.63 15.35 0.53
N GLU A 88 0.78 15.55 -0.48
CA GLU A 88 -0.66 15.29 -0.35
C GLU A 88 -1.00 13.80 -0.36
N LEU A 89 -0.15 12.97 -0.98
CA LEU A 89 -0.30 11.52 -1.00
C LEU A 89 0.14 10.86 0.30
N MET A 90 1.02 11.49 1.06
CA MET A 90 1.69 10.94 2.25
C MET A 90 0.73 10.27 3.26
N PRO A 91 -0.49 10.79 3.52
CA PRO A 91 -1.45 10.12 4.40
C PRO A 91 -1.84 8.70 3.96
N TYR A 92 -1.75 8.40 2.66
CA TYR A 92 -2.15 7.11 2.06
C TYR A 92 -0.97 6.22 1.73
N ILE A 93 0.27 6.69 1.95
CA ILE A 93 1.48 5.96 1.56
C ILE A 93 1.83 4.91 2.60
N ARG A 94 2.19 3.73 2.11
CA ARG A 94 3.03 2.77 2.82
C ARG A 94 4.38 2.67 2.12
N TYR A 95 5.44 2.76 2.90
CA TYR A 95 6.81 2.53 2.41
C TYR A 95 7.39 1.35 3.16
N LEU A 96 7.82 0.33 2.42
CA LEU A 96 8.27 -0.95 2.96
C LEU A 96 9.73 -1.19 2.59
N SER A 97 10.46 -1.89 3.46
CA SER A 97 11.86 -2.25 3.27
C SER A 97 12.05 -3.73 3.53
N TRP A 98 12.65 -4.44 2.58
CA TRP A 98 13.11 -5.81 2.79
C TRP A 98 14.29 -5.79 3.77
N GLU A 99 14.13 -6.41 4.93
CA GLU A 99 15.18 -6.56 5.95
C GLU A 99 15.91 -7.89 5.83
N SER A 100 15.28 -8.86 5.18
CA SER A 100 15.86 -10.12 4.72
C SER A 100 15.00 -10.65 3.59
N GLU A 101 15.36 -11.80 3.02
CA GLU A 101 14.51 -12.53 2.08
C GLU A 101 13.12 -12.83 2.66
N GLU A 102 12.99 -12.89 3.99
CA GLU A 102 11.77 -13.38 4.64
C GLU A 102 11.04 -12.31 5.46
N LYS A 103 11.48 -11.05 5.40
CA LYS A 103 10.99 -10.00 6.28
C LYS A 103 10.82 -8.67 5.54
N LEU A 104 9.59 -8.16 5.50
CA LEU A 104 9.25 -6.91 4.82
C LEU A 104 8.61 -5.94 5.81
N VAL A 105 9.40 -4.95 6.23
CA VAL A 105 9.04 -4.04 7.34
C VAL A 105 8.46 -2.75 6.82
N ILE A 106 7.36 -2.30 7.44
CA ILE A 106 6.79 -0.97 7.22
C ILE A 106 7.72 0.08 7.82
N ARG A 107 8.23 0.99 6.98
CA ARG A 107 9.10 2.12 7.36
C ARG A 107 8.35 3.44 7.44
N ILE A 108 7.32 3.60 6.62
CA ILE A 108 6.39 4.73 6.68
C ILE A 108 4.99 4.15 6.57
N PHE A 109 4.10 4.57 7.47
CA PHE A 109 2.68 4.28 7.41
C PHE A 109 1.92 5.60 7.51
N GLY A 110 1.28 6.00 6.41
CA GLY A 110 0.59 7.28 6.32
C GLY A 110 -0.50 7.44 7.37
N SER A 111 -0.77 8.68 7.77
CA SER A 111 -1.71 8.97 8.87
C SER A 111 -3.14 8.49 8.63
N ALA A 112 -3.63 8.56 7.39
CA ALA A 112 -4.96 8.03 7.05
C ALA A 112 -4.98 6.50 7.12
N LEU A 113 -3.88 5.83 6.76
CA LEU A 113 -3.75 4.39 6.95
C LEU A 113 -3.72 4.02 8.44
N ALA A 114 -2.96 4.77 9.26
CA ALA A 114 -2.86 4.54 10.69
C ALA A 114 -4.21 4.72 11.40
N GLU A 115 -4.99 5.73 11.01
CA GLU A 115 -6.32 5.94 11.58
C GLU A 115 -7.32 4.86 11.14
N GLY A 116 -7.34 4.50 9.85
CA GLY A 116 -8.17 3.41 9.34
C GLY A 116 -7.85 2.09 10.04
N ALA A 117 -6.56 1.80 10.24
CA ALA A 117 -6.06 0.65 10.98
C ALA A 117 -6.32 0.73 12.50
N GLY A 118 -6.62 1.91 13.04
CA GLY A 118 -6.68 2.16 14.49
C GLY A 118 -5.32 2.05 15.20
N ALA A 119 -4.22 1.95 14.45
CA ALA A 119 -2.86 1.84 14.95
C ALA A 119 -1.83 2.25 13.88
N ASP A 120 -0.71 2.84 14.31
CA ASP A 120 0.47 3.02 13.46
C ASP A 120 1.23 1.69 13.37
N LEU A 121 1.34 1.15 12.15
CA LEU A 121 2.00 -0.12 11.86
C LEU A 121 3.49 0.04 11.50
N THR A 122 4.06 1.23 11.64
CA THR A 122 5.48 1.46 11.41
C THR A 122 6.34 0.55 12.30
N GLY A 123 7.29 -0.15 11.67
CA GLY A 123 8.16 -1.14 12.31
C GLY A 123 7.61 -2.57 12.29
N CYS A 124 6.35 -2.78 11.94
CA CYS A 124 5.77 -4.11 11.79
C CYS A 124 6.25 -4.80 10.51
N ASP A 125 6.42 -6.12 10.59
CA ASP A 125 6.61 -6.98 9.42
C ASP A 125 5.24 -7.30 8.82
N ILE A 126 5.04 -7.04 7.52
CA ILE A 126 3.72 -7.23 6.89
C ILE A 126 3.29 -8.70 6.83
N PHE A 127 4.24 -9.63 7.01
CA PHE A 127 3.97 -11.07 7.04
C PHE A 127 3.71 -11.58 8.47
N SER A 128 3.65 -10.69 9.47
CA SER A 128 3.43 -11.03 10.87
C SER A 128 2.20 -10.30 11.45
N PRO A 129 1.22 -11.02 12.02
CA PRO A 129 1.20 -12.47 12.17
C PRO A 129 0.98 -13.16 10.82
N GLY A 130 1.51 -14.38 10.66
CA GLY A 130 1.38 -15.13 9.41
C GLY A 130 -0.08 -15.44 9.08
N HIS A 131 -0.40 -15.52 7.80
CA HIS A 131 -1.69 -15.94 7.27
C HIS A 131 -1.53 -17.09 6.28
N ALA A 132 -2.64 -17.74 5.91
CA ALA A 132 -2.63 -18.94 5.06
C ALA A 132 -1.95 -18.73 3.69
N GLU A 133 -1.92 -17.49 3.19
CA GLU A 133 -1.38 -17.12 1.87
C GLU A 133 -0.05 -16.37 1.96
N VAL A 134 0.61 -16.36 3.14
CA VAL A 134 1.78 -15.52 3.39
C VAL A 134 2.93 -15.78 2.41
N GLU A 135 3.18 -17.04 2.06
CA GLU A 135 4.23 -17.40 1.10
C GLU A 135 3.90 -16.99 -0.32
N ILE A 136 2.62 -17.02 -0.70
CA ILE A 136 2.15 -16.56 -2.02
C ILE A 136 2.30 -15.04 -2.09
N ASP A 137 1.87 -14.31 -1.05
CA ASP A 137 2.00 -12.86 -0.98
C ASP A 137 3.46 -12.42 -0.99
N ARG A 138 4.32 -13.14 -0.25
CA ARG A 138 5.78 -12.93 -0.24
C ARG A 138 6.39 -13.12 -1.62
N ALA A 139 6.12 -14.25 -2.27
CA ALA A 139 6.59 -14.53 -3.63
C ALA A 139 6.12 -13.46 -4.62
N ARG A 140 4.85 -13.04 -4.51
CA ARG A 140 4.27 -11.97 -5.34
C ARG A 140 5.03 -10.66 -5.18
N LEU A 141 5.31 -10.24 -3.95
CA LEU A 141 6.02 -8.99 -3.70
C LEU A 141 7.50 -9.05 -4.11
N LYS A 142 8.14 -10.22 -4.05
CA LYS A 142 9.54 -10.40 -4.53
C LYS A 142 9.67 -10.19 -6.04
N MET A 143 8.63 -10.48 -6.82
CA MET A 143 8.65 -10.30 -8.28
C MET A 143 8.80 -8.86 -8.73
N LEU A 144 8.34 -7.91 -7.93
CA LEU A 144 8.48 -6.48 -8.22
C LEU A 144 9.93 -6.07 -8.45
N HIS A 145 10.89 -6.70 -7.77
CA HIS A 145 12.31 -6.42 -7.96
C HIS A 145 13.01 -7.37 -8.92
N ALA A 146 12.53 -8.61 -9.04
CA ALA A 146 13.11 -9.60 -9.94
C ALA A 146 12.86 -9.26 -11.42
N GLN A 147 11.65 -8.79 -11.70
CA GLN A 147 11.25 -8.24 -12.99
C GLN A 147 10.53 -6.91 -12.73
N PRO A 148 11.24 -5.77 -12.83
CA PRO A 148 10.72 -4.45 -12.44
C PRO A 148 9.36 -4.13 -13.06
N CYS A 149 8.31 -4.26 -12.26
CA CYS A 149 6.93 -4.05 -12.67
C CYS A 149 6.12 -3.48 -11.51
N GLY A 150 4.90 -3.00 -11.79
CA GLY A 150 3.95 -2.64 -10.74
C GLY A 150 3.01 -3.79 -10.41
N LEU A 151 2.44 -3.77 -9.20
CA LEU A 151 1.39 -4.69 -8.77
C LEU A 151 0.21 -3.87 -8.25
N LEU A 152 -0.95 -4.11 -8.86
CA LEU A 152 -2.23 -3.59 -8.41
C LEU A 152 -3.05 -4.72 -7.81
N MET A 153 -3.55 -4.54 -6.60
CA MET A 153 -4.44 -5.50 -5.96
C MET A 153 -5.72 -4.82 -5.48
N ILE A 154 -6.84 -5.54 -5.57
CA ILE A 154 -8.04 -5.24 -4.80
C ILE A 154 -8.12 -6.26 -3.68
N ARG A 155 -8.14 -5.80 -2.43
CA ARG A 155 -8.33 -6.65 -1.25
C ARG A 155 -9.52 -6.21 -0.45
N ASP A 156 -10.18 -7.20 0.13
CA ASP A 156 -11.25 -7.01 1.08
C ASP A 156 -10.71 -6.76 2.47
N VAL A 157 -10.89 -5.51 2.91
CA VAL A 157 -10.58 -5.06 4.26
C VAL A 157 -11.85 -5.17 5.08
N HIS A 158 -11.75 -5.79 6.25
CA HIS A 158 -12.89 -5.98 7.15
C HIS A 158 -12.84 -4.96 8.26
N ASP A 159 -13.99 -4.45 8.69
CA ASP A 159 -14.08 -3.81 10.00
C ASP A 159 -14.35 -4.83 11.11
N ARG A 160 -14.26 -4.38 12.36
CA ARG A 160 -14.57 -5.20 13.55
C ARG A 160 -16.02 -5.69 13.60
N GLY A 161 -16.93 -5.03 12.88
CA GLY A 161 -18.32 -5.46 12.70
C GLY A 161 -18.48 -6.56 11.64
N GLY A 162 -17.40 -6.89 10.91
CA GLY A 162 -17.39 -7.88 9.84
C GLY A 162 -17.87 -7.34 8.49
N LYS A 163 -18.11 -6.03 8.35
CA LYS A 163 -18.42 -5.42 7.06
C LYS A 163 -17.15 -5.31 6.23
N THR A 164 -17.29 -5.56 4.93
CA THR A 164 -16.18 -5.65 4.00
C THR A 164 -16.11 -4.43 3.08
N TYR A 165 -14.90 -3.92 2.90
CA TYR A 165 -14.57 -2.76 2.07
C TYR A 165 -13.50 -3.15 1.06
N PRO A 166 -13.78 -3.10 -0.25
CA PRO A 166 -12.75 -3.32 -1.25
C PRO A 166 -11.78 -2.14 -1.25
N CYS A 167 -10.51 -2.41 -1.07
CA CYS A 167 -9.44 -1.42 -1.08
C CYS A 167 -8.46 -1.72 -2.22
N GLU A 168 -8.06 -0.67 -2.92
CA GLU A 168 -6.98 -0.66 -3.90
C GLU A 168 -5.63 -0.59 -3.19
N PHE A 169 -4.71 -1.45 -3.62
CA PHE A 169 -3.31 -1.47 -3.21
C PHE A 169 -2.46 -1.27 -4.46
N MET A 170 -2.06 -0.03 -4.74
CA MET A 170 -0.99 0.26 -5.71
C MET A 170 0.35 -0.07 -5.06
N THR A 171 1.19 -0.87 -5.73
CA THR A 171 2.45 -1.38 -5.16
C THR A 171 3.55 -1.30 -6.21
N LEU A 172 4.61 -0.53 -5.93
CA LEU A 172 5.68 -0.22 -6.89
C LEU A 172 7.06 -0.45 -6.25
N PRO A 173 8.01 -1.06 -6.98
CA PRO A 173 9.36 -1.33 -6.49
C PRO A 173 10.20 -0.06 -6.45
N VAL A 174 11.08 0.02 -5.46
CA VAL A 174 12.15 1.02 -5.36
C VAL A 174 13.46 0.27 -5.21
N ALA A 175 14.46 0.64 -6.02
CA ALA A 175 15.76 0.00 -6.04
C ALA A 175 16.50 0.25 -4.71
N PRO A 176 17.50 -0.59 -4.39
CA PRO A 176 18.41 -0.33 -3.29
C PRO A 176 19.03 1.07 -3.34
N GLY A 177 19.05 1.74 -2.18
CA GLY A 177 19.89 2.92 -1.96
C GLY A 177 21.27 2.53 -1.42
N ALA A 178 21.95 3.48 -0.77
CA ALA A 178 23.28 3.26 -0.19
C ALA A 178 23.34 2.13 0.86
N ASP A 179 22.22 1.80 1.51
CA ASP A 179 22.14 0.72 2.50
C ASP A 179 21.88 -0.68 1.91
N GLY A 180 21.79 -0.79 0.58
CA GLY A 180 21.61 -2.06 -0.12
C GLY A 180 20.20 -2.66 -0.02
N LYS A 181 19.23 -2.00 0.64
CA LYS A 181 17.90 -2.59 0.87
C LYS A 181 16.91 -2.32 -0.25
N LYS A 182 16.30 -3.38 -0.79
CA LYS A 182 15.17 -3.28 -1.72
C LYS A 182 13.94 -2.73 -0.98
N ARG A 183 13.18 -1.87 -1.64
CA ARG A 183 12.05 -1.17 -1.04
C ARG A 183 10.80 -1.21 -1.92
N ILE A 184 9.66 -0.96 -1.31
CA ILE A 184 8.37 -0.89 -2.00
C ILE A 184 7.67 0.38 -1.54
N ILE A 185 7.12 1.14 -2.47
CA ILE A 185 6.20 2.24 -2.18
C ILE A 185 4.81 1.87 -2.68
N GLY A 186 3.78 2.25 -1.94
CA GLY A 186 2.42 1.96 -2.35
C GLY A 186 1.40 2.88 -1.69
N THR A 187 0.22 2.97 -2.29
CA THR A 187 -0.97 3.52 -1.65
C THR A 187 -1.89 2.39 -1.17
N VAL A 188 -2.72 2.69 -0.18
CA VAL A 188 -3.90 1.88 0.15
C VAL A 188 -5.09 2.82 0.30
N VAL A 189 -6.11 2.64 -0.54
CA VAL A 189 -7.31 3.50 -0.54
C VAL A 189 -8.56 2.68 -0.86
N PRO A 190 -9.76 3.13 -0.46
CA PRO A 190 -11.00 2.49 -0.91
C PRO A 190 -11.09 2.42 -2.44
N ALA A 191 -11.47 1.25 -2.98
CA ALA A 191 -11.68 1.03 -4.42
C ALA A 191 -13.10 1.39 -4.88
N ALA A 192 -14.00 1.65 -3.93
CA ALA A 192 -15.38 2.05 -4.20
C ALA A 192 -15.67 3.43 -3.60
N ARG A 193 -16.56 4.18 -4.25
CA ARG A 193 -17.10 5.44 -3.74
C ARG A 193 -17.81 5.21 -2.41
N MET A 194 -17.21 5.70 -1.34
CA MET A 194 -17.78 5.67 0.00
C MET A 194 -18.13 7.08 0.44
N GLN A 195 -19.35 7.26 0.99
CA GLN A 195 -19.80 8.57 1.49
C GLN A 195 -19.07 8.96 2.78
N CYS A 196 -18.77 7.99 3.64
CA CYS A 196 -17.96 8.16 4.83
C CYS A 196 -17.10 6.90 5.05
N TRP A 197 -15.92 7.10 5.64
CA TRP A 197 -15.12 6.00 6.18
C TRP A 197 -15.27 6.00 7.71
N ASP A 198 -16.10 5.10 8.24
CA ASP A 198 -16.33 4.88 9.67
C ASP A 198 -15.75 3.55 10.17
N ALA A 199 -15.04 2.83 9.29
CA ALA A 199 -14.50 1.52 9.57
C ALA A 199 -13.23 1.57 10.44
N GLU A 200 -13.24 0.84 11.56
CA GLU A 200 -12.03 0.40 12.24
C GLU A 200 -11.60 -0.94 11.65
N VAL A 201 -10.49 -0.95 10.91
CA VAL A 201 -10.01 -2.16 10.25
C VAL A 201 -9.65 -3.23 11.28
N ASP A 202 -10.18 -4.43 11.07
CA ASP A 202 -9.82 -5.63 11.80
C ASP A 202 -8.52 -6.20 11.21
N LEU A 203 -7.38 -5.80 11.79
CA LEU A 203 -6.05 -6.24 11.40
C LEU A 203 -5.77 -7.72 11.72
N ASP A 204 -6.59 -8.35 12.57
CA ASP A 204 -6.46 -9.77 12.89
C ASP A 204 -7.09 -10.65 11.80
N ARG A 205 -7.85 -10.05 10.87
CA ARG A 205 -8.42 -10.74 9.71
C ARG A 205 -7.54 -10.57 8.48
N ILE A 206 -7.42 -11.67 7.75
CA ILE A 206 -6.75 -11.69 6.45
C ILE A 206 -7.50 -10.76 5.49
N PHE A 207 -6.74 -9.90 4.80
CA PHE A 207 -7.28 -9.11 3.70
C PHE A 207 -7.43 -9.99 2.47
N ALA A 208 -8.65 -10.50 2.26
CA ALA A 208 -8.93 -11.46 1.20
C ALA A 208 -8.66 -10.84 -0.17
N LEU A 209 -7.87 -11.51 -0.99
CA LEU A 209 -7.54 -11.03 -2.32
C LEU A 209 -8.73 -11.21 -3.26
N ARG A 210 -9.26 -10.10 -3.81
CA ARG A 210 -10.31 -10.14 -4.84
C ARG A 210 -9.75 -10.19 -6.25
N ARG A 211 -8.64 -9.50 -6.47
CA ARG A 211 -8.00 -9.40 -7.78
C ARG A 211 -6.57 -8.93 -7.61
N ALA A 212 -5.66 -9.43 -8.42
CA ALA A 212 -4.30 -8.94 -8.52
C ALA A 212 -3.87 -8.91 -9.98
N VAL A 213 -3.11 -7.89 -10.36
CA VAL A 213 -2.51 -7.81 -11.70
C VAL A 213 -1.13 -7.17 -11.62
N TYR A 214 -0.14 -7.83 -12.21
CA TYR A 214 1.10 -7.15 -12.55
C TYR A 214 0.89 -6.30 -13.79
N PHE A 215 1.51 -5.14 -13.80
CA PHE A 215 1.48 -4.25 -14.95
C PHE A 215 2.87 -3.77 -15.31
N ASP A 216 3.08 -3.64 -16.61
CA ASP A 216 4.38 -3.27 -17.14
C ASP A 216 4.68 -1.81 -16.85
N THR A 217 5.84 -1.57 -16.27
CA THR A 217 6.40 -0.22 -16.06
C THR A 217 7.55 0.09 -17.03
N GLY A 218 7.75 -0.73 -18.06
CA GLY A 218 8.78 -0.61 -19.09
C GLY A 218 9.85 -1.71 -19.06
N ALA A 219 9.69 -2.76 -18.26
CA ALA A 219 10.62 -3.90 -18.19
C ALA A 219 9.90 -5.27 -18.35
N GLY A 220 8.66 -5.24 -18.83
CA GLY A 220 7.77 -6.39 -18.94
C GLY A 220 7.11 -6.75 -17.61
N THR A 221 6.27 -7.79 -17.64
CA THR A 221 5.63 -8.38 -16.46
C THR A 221 6.07 -9.84 -16.31
N PRO A 222 6.15 -10.35 -15.07
CA PRO A 222 6.34 -11.79 -14.84
C PRO A 222 5.17 -12.58 -15.40
N GLU A 223 5.40 -13.87 -15.67
CA GLU A 223 4.31 -14.80 -15.92
C GLU A 223 3.35 -14.81 -14.70
N PRO A 224 2.04 -15.02 -14.91
CA PRO A 224 1.08 -15.12 -13.84
C PRO A 224 1.52 -16.16 -12.79
N VAL A 225 1.71 -15.72 -11.56
CA VAL A 225 2.07 -16.59 -10.43
C VAL A 225 0.77 -17.15 -9.82
N PRO A 226 0.76 -18.38 -9.26
CA PRO A 226 -0.42 -18.90 -8.57
C PRO A 226 -1.04 -17.88 -7.59
N GLY A 227 -2.36 -17.69 -7.66
CA GLY A 227 -3.08 -16.71 -6.85
C GLY A 227 -3.10 -15.28 -7.40
N LEU A 228 -2.74 -15.04 -8.66
CA LEU A 228 -3.08 -13.82 -9.42
C LEU A 228 -4.34 -13.96 -10.27
N GLU A 229 -4.74 -15.20 -10.57
CA GLU A 229 -6.02 -15.52 -11.22
C GLU A 229 -7.14 -15.45 -10.17
N VAL A 230 -7.84 -14.31 -10.12
CA VAL A 230 -9.11 -14.18 -9.39
C VAL A 230 -10.12 -13.48 -10.29
#